data_AF-A0A536HYB4-F1
#
_entry.id   AF-A0A536HYB4-F1
#
_cell.length_a   1.000
_cell.length_b   1.000
_cell.length_c   1.000
_cell.angle_alpha   90.00
_cell.angle_beta   90.00
_cell.angle_gamma   90.00
#
_symmetry.space_group_name_H-M   'P 1'
#
loop_
_entity.id
_entity.type
_entity.pdbx_description
1 polymer ?
#
loop_
_entity_poly.entity_id
_entity_poly.type
_entity_poly.pdbx_seq_one_letter_code
_entity_poly.pdbx_strand_id
1 'polypeptide(L)'
;MAQVDRIAGVPQTRYARSGTVNIAYQVVGDSPRDLVFVPGWVSHVEAGWDEPLLARFRRRLASFSRLILFDKRGTGMSDRVPDANLPTLEERMDDVRAVMDAAGSERAAILGQSEGGSMAMLFAATYPERTTALIPLATFACRVWNPDYPWAPTPERRQKFYDLMERDWGGDMDLTDLAPSIAGDEGFRRRLSTYLRMSASPGAALALARMNTEIDVRHILPAIRVPTLVLHRTGDLDANIEEGRYIATRIPGAKFVELPGEDHLPWVGDQDAIIDEIEEFLTGIRPAPHADRLLATVLFTDIAGSTERNARLGDEGWRDLLDQHHAVVRRELARFRGQEISTSGDGFFATFDGPARAVRCAVAIRDQLRAYGIEVRAGLHTGECERMGDNIGGLAVNIGSRVASLAGAGEVLASSTVKDLVSGSGIVFDDRGLHELKGVPGEWRVFRVAGV
;
A
#
# COMPACT_ATOMS: atom_id res chain seq x y z
N MET A 1 9.78 -17.66 -5.03
CA MET A 1 10.56 -16.57 -5.68
C MET A 1 10.10 -16.31 -7.13
N ALA A 2 8.81 -16.49 -7.47
CA ALA A 2 8.29 -16.28 -8.83
C ALA A 2 6.91 -15.59 -8.87
N GLN A 3 6.42 -15.07 -7.74
CA GLN A 3 5.00 -14.67 -7.61
C GLN A 3 4.78 -13.18 -7.30
N VAL A 4 5.83 -12.41 -7.02
CA VAL A 4 5.71 -10.98 -6.67
C VAL A 4 6.07 -10.05 -7.85
N ASP A 5 6.86 -10.53 -8.82
CA ASP A 5 7.40 -9.69 -9.91
C ASP A 5 6.51 -9.56 -11.16
N ARG A 6 5.27 -10.06 -11.16
CA ARG A 6 4.36 -9.93 -12.33
C ARG A 6 3.46 -8.69 -12.33
N ILE A 7 3.56 -7.80 -11.34
CA ILE A 7 2.72 -6.59 -11.26
C ILE A 7 3.53 -5.33 -11.59
N ALA A 8 4.35 -5.39 -12.65
CA ALA A 8 5.26 -4.29 -13.03
C ALA A 8 4.65 -3.27 -14.03
N GLY A 9 3.33 -3.26 -14.24
CA GLY A 9 2.67 -2.29 -15.13
C GLY A 9 1.18 -2.08 -14.80
N VAL A 10 0.60 -0.98 -15.29
CA VAL A 10 -0.85 -0.75 -15.22
C VAL A 10 -1.56 -1.86 -16.00
N PRO A 11 -2.52 -2.60 -15.40
CA PRO A 11 -3.23 -3.67 -16.08
C PRO A 11 -3.97 -3.16 -17.32
N GLN A 12 -4.06 -4.00 -18.35
CA GLN A 12 -4.79 -3.64 -19.57
C GLN A 12 -6.30 -3.58 -19.29
N THR A 13 -6.92 -2.43 -19.56
CA THR A 13 -8.38 -2.26 -19.53
C THR A 13 -9.04 -3.02 -20.68
N ARG A 14 -10.09 -3.77 -20.34
CA ARG A 14 -10.95 -4.52 -21.27
C ARG A 14 -12.40 -4.15 -21.04
N TYR A 15 -13.28 -4.60 -21.95
CA TYR A 15 -14.70 -4.30 -21.89
C TYR A 15 -15.53 -5.57 -21.93
N ALA A 16 -16.50 -5.68 -21.01
CA ALA A 16 -17.52 -6.71 -21.00
C ALA A 16 -18.84 -6.12 -21.49
N ARG A 17 -19.59 -6.87 -22.31
CA ARG A 17 -20.91 -6.41 -22.77
C ARG A 17 -21.97 -6.80 -21.75
N SER A 18 -22.67 -5.82 -21.20
CA SER A 18 -23.79 -6.00 -20.27
C SER A 18 -25.04 -5.34 -20.85
N GLY A 19 -25.93 -6.15 -21.43
CA GLY A 19 -27.05 -5.64 -22.22
C GLY A 19 -26.60 -4.71 -23.35
N THR A 20 -26.97 -3.43 -23.26
CA THR A 20 -26.63 -2.41 -24.27
C THR A 20 -25.37 -1.60 -23.95
N VAL A 21 -24.76 -1.78 -22.79
CA VAL A 21 -23.60 -1.01 -22.32
C VAL A 21 -22.33 -1.85 -22.25
N ASN A 22 -21.18 -1.18 -22.33
CA ASN A 22 -19.86 -1.76 -22.13
C ASN A 22 -19.35 -1.41 -20.73
N ILE A 23 -18.92 -2.44 -20.00
CA ILE A 23 -18.39 -2.34 -18.65
C ILE A 23 -16.88 -2.50 -18.70
N ALA A 24 -16.15 -1.46 -18.34
CA ALA A 24 -14.70 -1.48 -18.26
C ALA A 24 -14.25 -2.31 -17.06
N TYR A 25 -13.30 -3.21 -17.30
CA TYR A 25 -12.76 -4.09 -16.26
C TYR A 25 -11.26 -4.36 -16.47
N GLN A 26 -10.61 -4.79 -15.39
CA GLN A 26 -9.22 -5.23 -15.37
C GLN A 26 -9.10 -6.51 -14.53
N VAL A 27 -8.11 -7.35 -14.87
CA VAL A 27 -7.77 -8.55 -14.09
C VAL A 27 -6.31 -8.43 -13.66
N VAL A 28 -6.05 -8.65 -12.37
CA VAL A 28 -4.74 -8.49 -11.74
C VAL A 28 -4.38 -9.74 -10.93
N GLY A 29 -3.15 -10.21 -11.06
CA GLY A 29 -2.69 -11.44 -10.42
C GLY A 29 -3.08 -12.70 -11.20
N ASP A 30 -2.49 -13.83 -10.80
CA ASP A 30 -2.65 -15.13 -11.45
C ASP A 30 -2.97 -16.27 -10.45
N SER A 31 -3.39 -15.91 -9.23
CA SER A 31 -3.87 -16.88 -8.24
C SER A 31 -5.10 -17.64 -8.76
N PRO A 32 -5.28 -18.93 -8.42
CA PRO A 32 -6.45 -19.70 -8.83
C PRO A 32 -7.75 -19.25 -8.15
N ARG A 33 -7.70 -18.33 -7.17
CA ARG A 33 -8.88 -17.82 -6.46
C ARG A 33 -9.35 -16.51 -7.07
N ASP A 34 -10.56 -16.49 -7.60
CA ASP A 34 -11.17 -15.25 -8.12
C ASP A 34 -11.75 -14.41 -7.00
N LEU A 35 -11.42 -13.11 -7.03
CA LEU A 35 -11.98 -12.09 -6.15
C LEU A 35 -12.51 -10.94 -7.01
N VAL A 36 -13.83 -10.72 -7.01
CA VAL A 36 -14.41 -9.53 -7.62
C VAL A 36 -14.47 -8.42 -6.59
N PHE A 37 -13.83 -7.28 -6.89
CA PHE A 37 -13.98 -6.07 -6.09
C PHE A 37 -15.06 -5.19 -6.68
N VAL A 38 -16.17 -5.07 -5.94
CA VAL A 38 -17.28 -4.20 -6.24
C VAL A 38 -17.05 -2.86 -5.54
N PRO A 39 -16.67 -1.80 -6.29
CA PRO A 39 -16.35 -0.51 -5.68
C PRO A 39 -17.59 0.13 -5.07
N GLY A 40 -17.37 1.04 -4.12
CA GLY A 40 -18.38 1.95 -3.58
C GLY A 40 -18.84 2.98 -4.61
N TRP A 41 -19.23 4.16 -4.16
CA TRP A 41 -20.02 5.11 -4.96
C TRP A 41 -19.57 5.34 -6.42
N VAL A 42 -18.35 5.84 -6.65
CA VAL A 42 -17.78 6.03 -7.99
C VAL A 42 -16.39 5.42 -8.07
N SER A 43 -16.00 4.94 -9.24
CA SER A 43 -14.68 4.37 -9.46
C SER A 43 -14.09 4.66 -10.82
N HIS A 44 -12.78 4.41 -10.91
CA HIS A 44 -12.05 4.40 -12.15
C HIS A 44 -10.99 3.28 -12.14
N VAL A 45 -11.04 2.37 -13.12
CA VAL A 45 -10.10 1.24 -13.18
C VAL A 45 -8.67 1.71 -13.44
N GLU A 46 -8.46 2.69 -14.33
CA GLU A 46 -7.12 3.22 -14.63
C GLU A 46 -6.60 4.22 -13.59
N ALA A 47 -7.30 5.35 -13.38
CA ALA A 47 -6.87 6.39 -12.44
C ALA A 47 -6.71 5.89 -10.98
N GLY A 48 -7.35 4.78 -10.61
CA GLY A 48 -7.13 4.17 -9.29
C GLY A 48 -5.71 3.63 -9.07
N TRP A 49 -4.91 3.47 -10.12
CA TRP A 49 -3.48 3.12 -10.02
C TRP A 49 -2.57 4.33 -9.77
N ASP A 50 -3.06 5.55 -10.04
CA ASP A 50 -2.32 6.80 -9.81
C ASP A 50 -2.39 7.26 -8.34
N GLU A 51 -3.40 6.79 -7.59
CA GLU A 51 -3.46 6.99 -6.14
C GLU A 51 -2.66 5.88 -5.41
N PRO A 52 -1.49 6.18 -4.82
CA PRO A 52 -0.57 5.14 -4.35
C PRO A 52 -1.15 4.20 -3.29
N LEU A 53 -2.01 4.73 -2.41
CA LEU A 53 -2.67 3.96 -1.36
C LEU A 53 -3.66 2.94 -1.94
N LEU A 54 -4.47 3.34 -2.92
CA LEU A 54 -5.41 2.45 -3.61
C LEU A 54 -4.67 1.43 -4.50
N ALA A 55 -3.61 1.86 -5.18
CA ALA A 55 -2.76 0.96 -5.95
C ALA A 55 -2.14 -0.14 -5.05
N ARG A 56 -1.65 0.23 -3.86
CA ARG A 56 -1.14 -0.74 -2.87
C ARG A 56 -2.22 -1.71 -2.41
N PHE A 57 -3.41 -1.21 -2.09
CA PHE A 57 -4.55 -2.03 -1.68
C PHE A 57 -4.91 -3.08 -2.73
N ARG A 58 -5.00 -2.66 -4.00
CA ARG A 58 -5.26 -3.56 -5.14
C ARG A 58 -4.15 -4.59 -5.32
N ARG A 59 -2.87 -4.19 -5.23
CA ARG A 59 -1.72 -5.12 -5.33
C ARG A 59 -1.73 -6.16 -4.21
N ARG A 60 -2.08 -5.76 -2.99
CA ARG A 60 -2.16 -6.65 -1.83
C ARG A 60 -3.30 -7.66 -1.97
N LEU A 61 -4.50 -7.23 -2.39
CA LEU A 61 -5.57 -8.19 -2.70
C LEU A 61 -5.15 -9.17 -3.82
N ALA A 62 -4.46 -8.65 -4.85
CA ALA A 62 -3.98 -9.46 -5.97
C ALA A 62 -2.81 -10.41 -5.61
N SER A 63 -2.17 -10.27 -4.44
CA SER A 63 -1.06 -11.16 -4.05
C SER A 63 -1.52 -12.56 -3.67
N PHE A 64 -2.79 -12.73 -3.29
CA PHE A 64 -3.39 -14.03 -2.94
C PHE A 64 -4.65 -14.37 -3.77
N SER A 65 -5.11 -13.46 -4.64
CA SER A 65 -6.28 -13.65 -5.51
C SER A 65 -6.02 -13.18 -6.94
N ARG A 66 -6.77 -13.73 -7.91
CA ARG A 66 -6.94 -13.12 -9.23
C ARG A 66 -8.05 -12.08 -9.08
N LEU A 67 -7.61 -10.84 -8.89
CA LEU A 67 -8.46 -9.70 -8.59
C LEU A 67 -9.12 -9.19 -9.87
N ILE A 68 -10.44 -9.19 -9.89
CA ILE A 68 -11.29 -8.68 -10.97
C ILE A 68 -11.84 -7.33 -10.53
N LEU A 69 -11.40 -6.28 -11.21
CA LEU A 69 -11.79 -4.88 -10.98
C LEU A 69 -12.71 -4.43 -12.10
N PHE A 70 -13.69 -3.59 -11.82
CA PHE A 70 -14.52 -2.97 -12.85
C PHE A 70 -15.05 -1.62 -12.42
N ASP A 71 -15.42 -0.79 -13.40
CA ASP A 71 -16.19 0.42 -13.16
C ASP A 71 -17.67 0.12 -13.38
N LYS A 72 -18.52 0.43 -12.39
CA LYS A 72 -19.96 0.26 -12.55
C LYS A 72 -20.46 1.09 -13.73
N ARG A 73 -21.50 0.62 -14.43
CA ARG A 73 -22.14 1.40 -15.50
C ARG A 73 -22.42 2.84 -15.02
N GLY A 74 -22.17 3.82 -15.89
CA GLY A 74 -22.28 5.23 -15.52
C GLY A 74 -21.03 5.84 -14.86
N THR A 75 -20.01 5.05 -14.51
CA THR A 75 -18.80 5.52 -13.83
C THR A 75 -17.54 5.14 -14.60
N GLY A 76 -16.45 5.88 -14.32
CA GLY A 76 -15.11 5.60 -14.80
C GLY A 76 -15.04 5.39 -16.30
N MET A 77 -14.44 4.27 -16.70
CA MET A 77 -14.23 3.92 -18.11
C MET A 77 -15.42 3.18 -18.74
N SER A 78 -16.48 2.88 -17.98
CA SER A 78 -17.70 2.24 -18.48
C SER A 78 -18.60 3.23 -19.20
N ASP A 79 -19.47 2.71 -20.08
CA ASP A 79 -20.44 3.54 -20.80
C ASP A 79 -21.31 4.35 -19.82
N ARG A 80 -21.60 5.60 -20.21
CA ARG A 80 -22.45 6.50 -19.42
C ARG A 80 -23.91 6.15 -19.57
N VAL A 81 -24.66 6.33 -18.48
CA VAL A 81 -26.12 6.14 -18.45
C VAL A 81 -26.81 7.50 -18.37
N PRO A 82 -27.95 7.71 -19.04
CA PRO A 82 -28.70 8.96 -18.92
C PRO A 82 -29.25 9.14 -17.50
N ASP A 83 -29.15 10.36 -16.96
CA ASP A 83 -29.67 10.69 -15.62
C ASP A 83 -31.19 10.43 -15.49
N ALA A 84 -31.93 10.52 -16.59
CA ALA A 84 -33.37 10.23 -16.64
C ALA A 84 -33.70 8.73 -16.56
N ASN A 85 -32.70 7.85 -16.73
CA ASN A 85 -32.88 6.40 -16.73
C ASN A 85 -31.72 5.72 -16.02
N LEU A 86 -31.59 6.01 -14.72
CA LEU A 86 -30.58 5.39 -13.87
C LEU A 86 -30.85 3.89 -13.73
N PRO A 87 -29.79 3.06 -13.70
CA PRO A 87 -29.94 1.62 -13.66
C PRO A 87 -30.43 1.14 -12.30
N THR A 88 -31.29 0.14 -12.31
CA THR A 88 -31.71 -0.58 -11.12
C THR A 88 -30.53 -1.30 -10.46
N LEU A 89 -30.69 -1.73 -9.20
CA LEU A 89 -29.67 -2.54 -8.53
C LEU A 89 -29.47 -3.89 -9.24
N GLU A 90 -30.54 -4.46 -9.83
CA GLU A 90 -30.49 -5.69 -10.62
C GLU A 90 -29.67 -5.52 -11.91
N GLU A 91 -29.87 -4.43 -12.64
CA GLU A 91 -29.09 -4.13 -13.84
C GLU A 91 -27.60 -3.92 -13.53
N ARG A 92 -27.28 -3.30 -12.39
CA ARG A 92 -25.88 -3.17 -11.94
C ARG A 92 -25.31 -4.51 -11.48
N MET A 93 -26.12 -5.37 -10.85
CA MET A 93 -25.74 -6.74 -10.51
C MET A 93 -25.42 -7.57 -11.77
N ASP A 94 -26.14 -7.35 -12.87
CA ASP A 94 -25.84 -7.98 -14.16
C ASP A 94 -24.46 -7.59 -14.72
N ASP A 95 -23.95 -6.40 -14.39
CA ASP A 95 -22.59 -6.00 -14.76
C ASP A 95 -21.53 -6.89 -14.13
N VAL A 96 -21.73 -7.27 -12.85
CA VAL A 96 -20.83 -8.19 -12.15
C VAL A 96 -20.77 -9.51 -12.89
N ARG A 97 -21.94 -10.06 -13.26
CA ARG A 97 -22.02 -11.31 -14.02
C ARG A 97 -21.35 -11.19 -15.40
N ALA A 98 -21.61 -10.11 -16.13
CA ALA A 98 -21.02 -9.88 -17.45
C ALA A 98 -19.49 -9.77 -17.39
N VAL A 99 -18.96 -9.07 -16.38
CA VAL A 99 -17.52 -8.96 -16.14
C VAL A 99 -16.92 -10.31 -15.75
N MET A 100 -17.57 -11.07 -14.86
CA MET A 100 -17.12 -12.42 -14.50
C MET A 100 -17.06 -13.33 -15.72
N ASP A 101 -18.10 -13.35 -16.56
CA ASP A 101 -18.14 -14.18 -17.77
C ASP A 101 -17.04 -13.76 -18.76
N ALA A 102 -16.84 -12.45 -18.99
CA ALA A 102 -15.79 -11.93 -19.86
C ALA A 102 -14.37 -12.22 -19.33
N ALA A 103 -14.19 -12.28 -18.02
CA ALA A 103 -12.93 -12.65 -17.36
C ALA A 103 -12.70 -14.17 -17.29
N GLY A 104 -13.69 -14.99 -17.67
CA GLY A 104 -13.64 -16.45 -17.53
C GLY A 104 -13.71 -16.91 -16.08
N SER A 105 -14.46 -16.20 -15.24
CA SER A 105 -14.70 -16.52 -13.83
C SER A 105 -16.06 -17.19 -13.65
N GLU A 106 -16.05 -18.50 -13.45
CA GLU A 106 -17.28 -19.25 -13.17
C GLU A 106 -17.81 -18.98 -11.76
N ARG A 107 -16.93 -18.86 -10.76
CA ARG A 107 -17.30 -18.52 -9.38
C ARG A 107 -16.23 -17.65 -8.75
N ALA A 108 -16.64 -16.68 -7.95
CA ALA A 108 -15.72 -15.77 -7.27
C ALA A 108 -16.16 -15.43 -5.85
N ALA A 109 -15.21 -15.04 -5.01
CA ALA A 109 -15.52 -14.27 -3.80
C ALA A 109 -15.90 -12.84 -4.23
N ILE A 110 -16.91 -12.26 -3.58
CA ILE A 110 -17.38 -10.91 -3.91
C ILE A 110 -17.09 -9.99 -2.71
N LEU A 111 -16.13 -9.08 -2.90
CA LEU A 111 -15.79 -8.03 -1.94
C LEU A 111 -16.49 -6.75 -2.37
N GLY A 112 -17.46 -6.29 -1.57
CA GLY A 112 -18.19 -5.05 -1.82
C GLY A 112 -17.87 -4.00 -0.77
N GLN A 113 -17.44 -2.82 -1.23
CA GLN A 113 -17.13 -1.69 -0.35
C GLN A 113 -18.28 -0.69 -0.34
N SER A 114 -18.67 -0.19 0.83
CA SER A 114 -19.73 0.83 0.96
C SER A 114 -21.02 0.37 0.27
N GLU A 115 -21.63 1.20 -0.58
CA GLU A 115 -22.79 0.83 -1.41
C GLU A 115 -22.52 -0.38 -2.33
N GLY A 116 -21.27 -0.60 -2.77
CA GLY A 116 -20.90 -1.79 -3.53
C GLY A 116 -21.18 -3.08 -2.76
N GLY A 117 -21.15 -3.03 -1.42
CA GLY A 117 -21.56 -4.14 -0.57
C GLY A 117 -23.06 -4.41 -0.60
N SER A 118 -23.92 -3.41 -0.76
CA SER A 118 -25.36 -3.60 -0.93
C SER A 118 -25.68 -4.35 -2.22
N MET A 119 -24.98 -4.01 -3.31
CA MET A 119 -25.06 -4.77 -4.57
C MET A 119 -24.48 -6.18 -4.44
N ALA A 120 -23.35 -6.34 -3.77
CA ALA A 120 -22.74 -7.65 -3.51
C ALA A 120 -23.65 -8.58 -2.70
N MET A 121 -24.39 -8.04 -1.73
CA MET A 121 -25.40 -8.77 -0.95
C MET A 121 -26.55 -9.29 -1.84
N LEU A 122 -27.05 -8.46 -2.76
CA LEU A 122 -28.06 -8.89 -3.73
C LEU A 122 -27.50 -9.98 -4.67
N PHE A 123 -26.28 -9.80 -5.18
CA PHE A 123 -25.62 -10.77 -6.05
C PHE A 123 -25.48 -12.14 -5.36
N ALA A 124 -24.97 -12.15 -4.12
CA ALA A 124 -24.76 -13.37 -3.35
C ALA A 124 -26.07 -14.09 -2.96
N ALA A 125 -27.15 -13.33 -2.73
CA ALA A 125 -28.48 -13.90 -2.49
C ALA A 125 -29.08 -14.52 -3.76
N THR A 126 -28.85 -13.88 -4.91
CA THR A 126 -29.47 -14.26 -6.20
C THR A 126 -28.71 -15.39 -6.89
N TYR A 127 -27.37 -15.36 -6.83
CA TYR A 127 -26.49 -16.29 -7.53
C TYR A 127 -25.51 -17.01 -6.59
N PRO A 128 -26.00 -17.75 -5.57
CA PRO A 128 -25.13 -18.46 -4.63
C PRO A 128 -24.22 -19.49 -5.32
N GLU A 129 -24.63 -20.01 -6.49
CA GLU A 129 -23.81 -20.88 -7.33
C GLU A 129 -22.65 -20.15 -8.02
N ARG A 130 -22.73 -18.82 -8.20
CA ARG A 130 -21.66 -17.98 -8.75
C ARG A 130 -20.80 -17.32 -7.66
N THR A 131 -21.23 -17.37 -6.40
CA THR A 131 -20.52 -16.78 -5.26
C THR A 131 -19.86 -17.84 -4.39
N THR A 132 -18.56 -17.74 -4.16
CA THR A 132 -17.84 -18.62 -3.22
C THR A 132 -17.84 -18.07 -1.80
N ALA A 133 -17.80 -16.74 -1.65
CA ALA A 133 -17.89 -16.04 -0.38
C ALA A 133 -18.34 -14.58 -0.60
N LEU A 134 -18.94 -13.96 0.42
CA LEU A 134 -19.35 -12.56 0.42
C LEU A 134 -18.56 -11.78 1.48
N ILE A 135 -18.03 -10.61 1.12
CA ILE A 135 -17.27 -9.75 2.03
C ILE A 135 -17.80 -8.30 1.94
N PRO A 136 -18.79 -7.91 2.76
CA PRO A 136 -19.20 -6.51 2.90
C PRO A 136 -18.18 -5.76 3.78
N LEU A 137 -17.61 -4.68 3.25
CA LEU A 137 -16.58 -3.87 3.90
C LEU A 137 -17.06 -2.42 4.03
N ALA A 138 -17.22 -1.97 5.28
CA ALA A 138 -17.75 -0.64 5.60
C ALA A 138 -19.09 -0.36 4.86
N THR A 139 -20.01 -1.32 4.93
CA THR A 139 -21.25 -1.35 4.14
C THR A 139 -22.48 -1.10 5.00
N PHE A 140 -23.55 -0.64 4.36
CA PHE A 140 -24.87 -0.45 4.94
C PHE A 140 -25.95 -1.28 4.24
N ALA A 141 -26.99 -1.66 4.98
CA ALA A 141 -28.15 -2.36 4.44
C ALA A 141 -29.25 -1.40 3.94
N CYS A 142 -29.30 -0.19 4.48
CA CYS A 142 -30.19 0.89 4.10
C CYS A 142 -29.46 2.21 4.33
N ARG A 143 -29.72 3.24 3.51
CA ARG A 143 -28.98 4.52 3.59
C ARG A 143 -29.79 5.71 4.12
N VAL A 144 -31.03 5.47 4.52
CA VAL A 144 -31.91 6.48 5.13
C VAL A 144 -32.37 6.01 6.51
N TRP A 145 -32.35 6.93 7.47
CA TRP A 145 -32.81 6.70 8.83
C TRP A 145 -34.23 6.10 8.85
N ASN A 146 -34.42 5.10 9.71
CA ASN A 146 -35.70 4.47 9.99
C ASN A 146 -35.73 4.06 11.48
N PRO A 147 -36.89 4.04 12.17
CA PRO A 147 -36.97 3.52 13.54
C PRO A 147 -36.33 2.13 13.74
N ASP A 148 -36.45 1.24 12.74
CA ASP A 148 -35.87 -0.12 12.77
C ASP A 148 -34.43 -0.17 12.24
N TYR A 149 -33.87 0.97 11.82
CA TYR A 149 -32.50 1.13 11.33
C TYR A 149 -31.99 2.55 11.65
N PRO A 150 -31.77 2.87 12.94
CA PRO A 150 -31.63 4.25 13.41
C PRO A 150 -30.24 4.85 13.20
N TRP A 151 -29.30 4.09 12.64
CA TRP A 151 -27.90 4.51 12.43
C TRP A 151 -27.65 5.16 11.08
N ALA A 152 -28.53 4.92 10.11
CA ALA A 152 -28.44 5.57 8.81
C ALA A 152 -28.61 7.10 8.92
N PRO A 153 -28.04 7.88 7.98
CA PRO A 153 -28.23 9.32 7.93
C PRO A 153 -29.72 9.70 7.81
N THR A 154 -30.10 10.81 8.45
CA THR A 154 -31.44 11.38 8.25
C THR A 154 -31.59 11.94 6.83
N PRO A 155 -32.83 12.11 6.31
CA PRO A 155 -33.07 12.76 5.02
C PRO A 155 -32.37 14.13 4.90
N GLU A 156 -32.34 14.93 5.97
CA GLU A 156 -31.67 16.23 5.99
C GLU A 156 -30.15 16.10 5.87
N ARG A 157 -29.54 15.10 6.51
CA ARG A 157 -28.10 14.81 6.35
C ARG A 157 -27.78 14.37 4.92
N ARG A 158 -28.64 13.54 4.30
CA ARG A 158 -28.50 13.16 2.89
C ARG A 158 -28.64 14.37 1.96
N GLN A 159 -29.59 15.27 2.23
CA GLN A 159 -29.74 16.49 1.44
C GLN A 159 -28.50 17.38 1.52
N LYS A 160 -27.89 17.56 2.70
CA LYS A 160 -26.62 18.29 2.84
C LYS A 160 -25.48 17.69 2.02
N PHE A 161 -25.40 16.36 1.97
CA PHE A 161 -24.41 15.67 1.14
C PHE A 161 -24.63 15.96 -0.35
N TYR A 162 -25.88 15.98 -0.82
CA TYR A 162 -26.21 16.35 -2.19
C TYR A 162 -25.83 17.80 -2.51
N ASP A 163 -26.15 18.73 -1.61
CA ASP A 163 -25.84 20.15 -1.79
C ASP A 163 -24.32 20.39 -1.84
N LEU A 164 -23.56 19.67 -1.01
CA LEU A 164 -22.09 19.72 -1.02
C LEU A 164 -21.53 19.26 -2.36
N MET A 165 -22.06 18.16 -2.90
CA MET A 165 -21.63 17.66 -4.20
C MET A 165 -21.98 18.63 -5.34
N GLU A 166 -23.21 19.16 -5.36
CA GLU A 166 -23.63 20.10 -6.41
C GLU A 166 -22.75 21.36 -6.43
N ARG A 167 -22.36 21.84 -5.25
CA ARG A 167 -21.52 23.04 -5.10
C ARG A 167 -20.03 22.78 -5.39
N ASP A 168 -19.47 21.70 -4.85
CA ASP A 168 -18.02 21.54 -4.72
C ASP A 168 -17.44 20.36 -5.55
N TRP A 169 -18.26 19.65 -6.35
CA TRP A 169 -17.76 18.53 -7.16
C TRP A 169 -16.61 18.94 -8.07
N GLY A 170 -15.48 18.27 -7.88
CA GLY A 170 -14.26 18.49 -8.64
C GLY A 170 -13.35 19.62 -8.14
N GLY A 171 -13.75 20.34 -7.08
CA GLY A 171 -12.92 21.30 -6.36
C GLY A 171 -12.38 20.74 -5.03
N ASP A 172 -12.30 21.61 -4.02
CA ASP A 172 -11.95 21.25 -2.64
C ASP A 172 -13.18 20.72 -1.88
N MET A 173 -13.71 19.59 -2.36
CA MET A 173 -14.77 18.90 -1.63
C MET A 173 -14.28 18.53 -0.22
N ASP A 174 -15.10 18.77 0.78
CA ASP A 174 -14.83 18.29 2.12
C ASP A 174 -15.06 16.77 2.18
N LEU A 175 -13.97 16.02 2.01
CA LEU A 175 -13.94 14.56 2.08
C LEU A 175 -13.47 14.07 3.45
N THR A 176 -13.49 14.93 4.47
CA THR A 176 -12.97 14.61 5.81
C THR A 176 -13.70 13.39 6.38
N ASP A 177 -15.00 13.26 6.19
CA ASP A 177 -15.76 12.10 6.68
C ASP A 177 -15.35 10.77 6.03
N LEU A 178 -14.75 10.79 4.82
CA LEU A 178 -14.29 9.56 4.14
C LEU A 178 -12.90 9.11 4.59
N ALA A 179 -12.03 10.06 4.95
CA ALA A 179 -10.64 9.79 5.31
C ALA A 179 -10.10 10.79 6.34
N PRO A 180 -10.65 10.80 7.58
CA PRO A 180 -10.29 11.81 8.59
C PRO A 180 -8.81 11.79 8.95
N SER A 181 -8.18 10.61 8.98
CA SER A 181 -6.80 10.44 9.46
C SER A 181 -5.74 11.11 8.58
N ILE A 182 -6.10 11.37 7.32
CA ILE A 182 -5.23 11.98 6.30
C ILE A 182 -5.85 13.25 5.69
N ALA A 183 -6.93 13.78 6.29
CA ALA A 183 -7.66 14.93 5.76
C ALA A 183 -6.80 16.21 5.61
N GLY A 184 -5.68 16.30 6.33
CA GLY A 184 -4.70 17.39 6.24
C GLY A 184 -3.63 17.23 5.15
N ASP A 185 -3.54 16.08 4.46
CA ASP A 185 -2.57 15.87 3.38
C ASP A 185 -3.12 16.44 2.06
N GLU A 186 -2.60 17.61 1.67
CA GLU A 186 -3.00 18.26 0.41
C GLU A 186 -2.68 17.42 -0.83
N GLY A 187 -1.61 16.62 -0.80
CA GLY A 187 -1.23 15.74 -1.90
C GLY A 187 -2.25 14.63 -2.12
N PHE A 188 -2.67 13.99 -1.04
CA PHE A 188 -3.76 13.01 -1.04
C PHE A 188 -5.06 13.64 -1.54
N ARG A 189 -5.47 14.79 -0.98
CA ARG A 189 -6.69 15.51 -1.41
C ARG A 189 -6.69 15.80 -2.91
N ARG A 190 -5.60 16.35 -3.46
CA ARG A 190 -5.50 16.65 -4.90
C ARG A 190 -5.66 15.40 -5.78
N ARG A 191 -5.02 14.30 -5.41
CA ARG A 191 -5.11 13.04 -6.17
C ARG A 191 -6.50 12.42 -6.04
N LEU A 192 -7.08 12.39 -4.85
CA LEU A 192 -8.45 11.91 -4.63
C LEU A 192 -9.48 12.73 -5.41
N SER A 193 -9.40 14.07 -5.38
CA SER A 193 -10.27 14.92 -6.20
C SER A 193 -10.10 14.66 -7.70
N THR A 194 -8.88 14.37 -8.16
CA THR A 194 -8.62 13.99 -9.56
C THR A 194 -9.26 12.65 -9.90
N TYR A 195 -9.09 11.65 -9.05
CA TYR A 195 -9.74 10.34 -9.18
C TYR A 195 -11.27 10.47 -9.26
N LEU A 196 -11.89 11.26 -8.38
CA LEU A 196 -13.34 11.48 -8.38
C LEU A 196 -13.82 12.16 -9.66
N ARG A 197 -13.14 13.21 -10.12
CA ARG A 197 -13.48 13.90 -11.39
C ARG A 197 -13.37 12.99 -12.61
N MET A 198 -12.39 12.11 -12.64
CA MET A 198 -12.25 11.12 -13.72
C MET A 198 -13.35 10.05 -13.62
N SER A 199 -13.76 9.69 -12.40
CA SER A 199 -14.78 8.66 -12.15
C SER A 199 -16.19 9.10 -12.53
N ALA A 200 -16.59 10.35 -12.29
CA ALA A 200 -17.91 10.86 -12.66
C ALA A 200 -17.94 12.38 -12.87
N SER A 201 -18.82 12.84 -13.76
CA SER A 201 -19.17 14.26 -13.87
C SER A 201 -20.10 14.68 -12.71
N PRO A 202 -20.22 15.98 -12.39
CA PRO A 202 -21.04 16.43 -11.26
C PRO A 202 -22.49 15.93 -11.28
N GLY A 203 -23.17 16.05 -12.42
CA GLY A 203 -24.55 15.59 -12.60
C GLY A 203 -24.69 14.08 -12.40
N ALA A 204 -23.80 13.30 -13.03
CA ALA A 204 -23.79 11.85 -12.88
C ALA A 204 -23.50 11.43 -11.44
N ALA A 205 -22.54 12.07 -10.78
CA ALA A 205 -22.23 11.81 -9.38
C ALA A 205 -23.46 12.05 -8.48
N LEU A 206 -24.14 13.19 -8.65
CA LEU A 206 -25.35 13.53 -7.90
C LEU A 206 -26.50 12.56 -8.16
N ALA A 207 -26.74 12.22 -9.42
CA ALA A 207 -27.76 11.26 -9.82
C ALA A 207 -27.51 9.89 -9.16
N LEU A 208 -26.26 9.39 -9.23
CA LEU A 208 -25.84 8.14 -8.59
C LEU A 208 -25.96 8.20 -7.07
N ALA A 209 -25.59 9.31 -6.43
CA ALA A 209 -25.70 9.47 -4.97
C ALA A 209 -27.16 9.43 -4.48
N ARG A 210 -28.09 10.03 -5.24
CA ARG A 210 -29.54 9.96 -4.96
C ARG A 210 -30.04 8.53 -5.12
N MET A 211 -29.75 7.89 -6.25
CA MET A 211 -30.11 6.48 -6.50
C MET A 211 -29.58 5.55 -5.41
N ASN A 212 -28.32 5.72 -5.00
CA ASN A 212 -27.70 4.90 -3.95
C ASN A 212 -28.34 5.09 -2.58
N THR A 213 -28.98 6.24 -2.33
CA THR A 213 -29.65 6.50 -1.06
C THR A 213 -30.95 5.72 -0.92
N GLU A 214 -31.61 5.40 -2.04
CA GLU A 214 -32.85 4.61 -2.08
C GLU A 214 -32.61 3.09 -1.95
N ILE A 215 -31.35 2.64 -1.88
CA ILE A 215 -31.04 1.22 -1.75
C ILE A 215 -31.43 0.73 -0.36
N ASP A 216 -32.26 -0.32 -0.33
CA ASP A 216 -32.61 -1.06 0.88
C ASP A 216 -32.56 -2.57 0.61
N VAL A 217 -31.59 -3.24 1.23
CA VAL A 217 -31.38 -4.68 1.12
C VAL A 217 -31.62 -5.41 2.43
N ARG A 218 -32.21 -4.75 3.44
CA ARG A 218 -32.44 -5.35 4.77
C ARG A 218 -33.23 -6.66 4.69
N HIS A 219 -34.21 -6.73 3.79
CA HIS A 219 -35.10 -7.88 3.68
C HIS A 219 -34.48 -9.11 3.01
N ILE A 220 -33.38 -8.95 2.25
CA ILE A 220 -32.72 -10.08 1.56
C ILE A 220 -31.60 -10.72 2.39
N LEU A 221 -31.14 -10.07 3.47
CA LEU A 221 -30.03 -10.57 4.28
C LEU A 221 -30.21 -12.03 4.76
N PRO A 222 -31.41 -12.46 5.21
CA PRO A 222 -31.61 -13.85 5.64
C PRO A 222 -31.56 -14.88 4.50
N ALA A 223 -31.65 -14.44 3.24
CA ALA A 223 -31.59 -15.30 2.06
C ALA A 223 -30.15 -15.63 1.65
N ILE A 224 -29.15 -14.87 2.13
CA ILE A 224 -27.73 -15.11 1.81
C ILE A 224 -27.26 -16.38 2.53
N ARG A 225 -26.79 -17.37 1.76
CA ARG A 225 -26.35 -18.69 2.27
C ARG A 225 -24.86 -18.99 2.10
N VAL A 226 -24.12 -18.10 1.45
CA VAL A 226 -22.68 -18.25 1.22
C VAL A 226 -21.88 -17.85 2.47
N PRO A 227 -20.66 -18.38 2.67
CA PRO A 227 -19.76 -17.90 3.70
C PRO A 227 -19.61 -16.39 3.64
N THR A 228 -19.77 -15.71 4.77
CA THR A 228 -19.80 -14.25 4.82
C THR A 228 -18.88 -13.69 5.90
N LEU A 229 -18.02 -12.75 5.53
CA LEU A 229 -17.18 -11.96 6.44
C LEU A 229 -17.57 -10.49 6.35
N VAL A 230 -18.10 -9.93 7.43
CA VAL A 230 -18.42 -8.50 7.52
C VAL A 230 -17.29 -7.79 8.25
N LEU A 231 -16.68 -6.80 7.60
CA LEU A 231 -15.57 -6.01 8.12
C LEU A 231 -16.00 -4.56 8.32
N HIS A 232 -15.70 -4.00 9.48
CA HIS A 232 -16.02 -2.60 9.77
C HIS A 232 -14.99 -1.95 10.69
N ARG A 233 -14.62 -0.70 10.40
CA ARG A 233 -13.79 0.10 11.31
C ARG A 233 -14.64 0.73 12.41
N THR A 234 -14.14 0.70 13.64
CA THR A 234 -14.93 1.13 14.82
C THR A 234 -15.27 2.62 14.82
N GLY A 235 -14.47 3.45 14.15
CA GLY A 235 -14.65 4.90 14.09
C GLY A 235 -15.11 5.43 12.72
N ASP A 236 -15.55 4.57 11.79
CA ASP A 236 -16.01 5.00 10.46
C ASP A 236 -17.11 6.07 10.58
N LEU A 237 -16.87 7.25 10.00
CA LEU A 237 -17.75 8.41 10.08
C LEU A 237 -18.81 8.44 8.96
N ASP A 238 -18.64 7.71 7.86
CA ASP A 238 -19.62 7.66 6.76
C ASP A 238 -20.61 6.51 6.93
N ALA A 239 -20.12 5.30 7.22
CA ALA A 239 -20.93 4.12 7.48
C ALA A 239 -20.77 3.73 8.95
N ASN A 240 -21.84 3.83 9.74
CA ASN A 240 -21.74 3.57 11.17
C ASN A 240 -21.48 2.07 11.42
N ILE A 241 -20.61 1.72 12.37
CA ILE A 241 -20.29 0.33 12.72
C ILE A 241 -21.53 -0.53 13.02
N GLU A 242 -22.57 0.06 13.60
CA GLU A 242 -23.81 -0.65 13.93
C GLU A 242 -24.56 -1.13 12.66
N GLU A 243 -24.33 -0.50 11.51
CA GLU A 243 -24.82 -0.96 10.20
C GLU A 243 -24.16 -2.29 9.81
N GLY A 244 -22.85 -2.42 10.01
CA GLY A 244 -22.12 -3.67 9.82
C GLY A 244 -22.58 -4.76 10.80
N ARG A 245 -22.77 -4.43 12.08
CA ARG A 245 -23.32 -5.36 13.08
C ARG A 245 -24.71 -5.86 12.66
N TYR A 246 -25.58 -4.96 12.22
CA TYR A 246 -26.91 -5.31 11.74
C TYR A 246 -26.83 -6.32 10.61
N ILE A 247 -26.00 -6.06 9.59
CA ILE A 247 -25.79 -6.99 8.47
C ILE A 247 -25.37 -8.37 8.98
N ALA A 248 -24.34 -8.43 9.83
CA ALA A 248 -23.80 -9.68 10.33
C ALA A 248 -24.81 -10.49 11.17
N THR A 249 -25.65 -9.83 11.98
CA THR A 249 -26.68 -10.53 12.76
C THR A 249 -27.84 -11.08 11.92
N ARG A 250 -28.02 -10.61 10.69
CA ARG A 250 -29.12 -10.99 9.80
C ARG A 250 -28.72 -11.96 8.70
N ILE A 251 -27.43 -12.08 8.40
CA ILE A 251 -26.91 -13.10 7.48
C ILE A 251 -26.55 -14.37 8.29
N PRO A 252 -27.18 -15.52 8.02
CA PRO A 252 -26.89 -16.77 8.72
C PRO A 252 -25.42 -17.16 8.60
N GLY A 253 -24.73 -17.31 9.74
CA GLY A 253 -23.34 -17.77 9.80
C GLY A 253 -22.30 -16.72 9.41
N ALA A 254 -22.66 -15.44 9.30
CA ALA A 254 -21.69 -14.38 9.04
C ALA A 254 -20.73 -14.19 10.23
N LYS A 255 -19.44 -14.01 9.93
CA LYS A 255 -18.42 -13.56 10.88
C LYS A 255 -18.37 -12.03 10.83
N PHE A 256 -18.49 -11.36 11.97
CA PHE A 256 -18.25 -9.91 12.10
C PHE A 256 -16.86 -9.67 12.69
N VAL A 257 -16.08 -8.78 12.08
CA VAL A 257 -14.78 -8.35 12.60
C VAL A 257 -14.73 -6.82 12.68
N GLU A 258 -14.36 -6.37 13.86
CA GLU A 258 -14.11 -4.96 14.15
C GLU A 258 -12.64 -4.66 13.98
N LEU A 259 -12.34 -3.59 13.27
CA LEU A 259 -10.99 -3.12 13.02
C LEU A 259 -10.81 -1.72 13.62
N PRO A 260 -9.64 -1.40 14.17
CA PRO A 260 -9.35 -0.05 14.61
C PRO A 260 -9.26 0.91 13.39
N GLY A 261 -9.65 2.17 13.60
CA GLY A 261 -9.56 3.22 12.59
C GLY A 261 -10.86 4.01 12.41
N GLU A 262 -10.75 5.13 11.70
CA GLU A 262 -11.86 6.08 11.48
C GLU A 262 -12.14 6.35 9.99
N ASP A 263 -11.24 5.92 9.09
CA ASP A 263 -11.40 6.15 7.66
C ASP A 263 -12.38 5.15 7.02
N HIS A 264 -13.33 5.68 6.26
CA HIS A 264 -14.25 4.89 5.43
C HIS A 264 -13.55 4.26 4.22
N LEU A 265 -12.56 4.95 3.65
CA LEU A 265 -11.78 4.43 2.52
C LEU A 265 -10.86 3.29 3.01
N PRO A 266 -11.04 2.04 2.57
CA PRO A 266 -10.29 0.91 3.12
C PRO A 266 -8.81 0.92 2.75
N TRP A 267 -8.42 1.70 1.75
CA TRP A 267 -7.02 1.89 1.36
C TRP A 267 -6.30 2.98 2.17
N VAL A 268 -6.99 3.73 3.03
CA VAL A 268 -6.42 4.71 3.96
C VAL A 268 -6.27 4.07 5.34
N GLY A 269 -5.27 4.50 6.13
CA GLY A 269 -4.98 3.96 7.46
C GLY A 269 -4.36 2.56 7.39
N ASP A 270 -4.64 1.73 8.39
CA ASP A 270 -4.20 0.33 8.42
C ASP A 270 -5.03 -0.52 7.46
N GLN A 271 -4.62 -0.53 6.19
CA GLN A 271 -5.23 -1.35 5.16
C GLN A 271 -4.77 -2.81 5.23
N ASP A 272 -3.63 -3.11 5.86
CA ASP A 272 -3.13 -4.49 5.97
C ASP A 272 -4.01 -5.29 6.92
N ALA A 273 -4.45 -4.72 8.04
CA ALA A 273 -5.38 -5.41 8.94
C ALA A 273 -6.69 -5.82 8.24
N ILE A 274 -7.20 -5.00 7.31
CA ILE A 274 -8.38 -5.35 6.48
C ILE A 274 -8.03 -6.52 5.56
N ILE A 275 -6.93 -6.39 4.83
CA ILE A 275 -6.53 -7.36 3.80
C ILE A 275 -6.18 -8.71 4.43
N ASP A 276 -5.53 -8.71 5.60
CA ASP A 276 -5.12 -9.93 6.30
C ASP A 276 -6.32 -10.75 6.78
N GLU A 277 -7.41 -10.10 7.26
CA GLU A 277 -8.66 -10.79 7.58
C GLU A 277 -9.34 -11.36 6.32
N ILE A 278 -9.27 -10.66 5.18
CA ILE A 278 -9.77 -11.15 3.89
C ILE A 278 -8.95 -12.35 3.42
N GLU A 279 -7.63 -12.27 3.50
CA GLU A 279 -6.72 -13.34 3.10
C GLU A 279 -6.93 -14.58 3.98
N GLU A 280 -6.97 -14.41 5.31
CA GLU A 280 -7.22 -15.52 6.24
C GLU A 280 -8.58 -16.17 5.98
N PHE A 281 -9.63 -15.37 5.75
CA PHE A 281 -10.96 -15.89 5.48
C PHE A 281 -11.05 -16.67 4.17
N LEU A 282 -10.38 -16.21 3.10
CA LEU A 282 -10.44 -16.85 1.78
C LEU A 282 -9.46 -18.02 1.62
N THR A 283 -8.37 -18.04 2.40
CA THR A 283 -7.30 -19.04 2.24
C THR A 283 -7.20 -20.01 3.41
N GLY A 284 -7.76 -19.66 4.57
CA GLY A 284 -7.57 -20.37 5.84
C GLY A 284 -6.17 -20.17 6.46
N ILE A 285 -5.31 -19.34 5.86
CA ILE A 285 -3.95 -19.09 6.31
C ILE A 285 -3.88 -17.64 6.78
N ARG A 286 -3.55 -17.44 8.06
CA ARG A 286 -3.25 -16.10 8.56
C ARG A 286 -1.91 -15.65 7.97
N PRO A 287 -1.86 -14.56 7.21
CA PRO A 287 -0.59 -14.06 6.69
C PRO A 287 0.35 -13.72 7.85
N ALA A 288 1.62 -14.14 7.74
CA ALA A 288 2.64 -13.69 8.68
C ALA A 288 2.84 -12.18 8.50
N PRO A 289 3.10 -11.41 9.58
CA PRO A 289 3.43 -9.99 9.47
C PRO A 289 4.50 -9.81 8.38
N HIS A 290 4.20 -8.97 7.39
CA HIS A 290 4.94 -8.77 6.13
C HIS A 290 6.39 -9.28 6.15
N ALA A 291 6.65 -10.31 5.33
CA ALA A 291 7.97 -10.91 5.10
C ALA A 291 8.99 -9.96 4.43
N ASP A 292 8.65 -8.68 4.27
CA ASP A 292 9.51 -7.64 3.70
C ASP A 292 10.43 -6.99 4.73
N ARG A 293 10.33 -7.35 6.02
CA ARG A 293 11.28 -6.92 7.05
C ARG A 293 12.35 -7.96 7.27
N LEU A 294 13.61 -7.56 7.04
CA LEU A 294 14.77 -8.39 7.29
C LEU A 294 15.76 -7.66 8.20
N LEU A 295 16.34 -8.38 9.15
CA LEU A 295 17.45 -7.86 9.94
C LEU A 295 18.71 -7.87 9.08
N ALA A 296 19.29 -6.70 8.80
CA ALA A 296 20.54 -6.59 8.04
C ALA A 296 21.50 -5.58 8.68
N THR A 297 22.79 -5.75 8.37
CA THR A 297 23.79 -4.72 8.61
C THR A 297 23.97 -3.88 7.35
N VAL A 298 23.71 -2.59 7.45
CA VAL A 298 23.94 -1.62 6.38
C VAL A 298 25.35 -1.04 6.48
N LEU A 299 26.01 -0.86 5.34
CA LEU A 299 27.29 -0.18 5.19
C LEU A 299 27.12 0.97 4.20
N PHE A 300 27.51 2.15 4.64
CA PHE A 300 27.68 3.31 3.78
C PHE A 300 29.16 3.69 3.73
N THR A 301 29.68 3.95 2.53
CA THR A 301 31.04 4.48 2.34
C THR A 301 31.01 5.66 1.38
N ASP A 302 31.92 6.61 1.56
CA ASP A 302 32.04 7.80 0.73
C ASP A 302 33.50 8.31 0.72
N ILE A 303 33.93 8.99 -0.35
CA ILE A 303 35.30 9.56 -0.41
C ILE A 303 35.34 10.85 0.40
N ALA A 304 36.27 10.93 1.35
CA ALA A 304 36.44 12.14 2.14
C ALA A 304 37.00 13.29 1.29
N GLY A 305 36.31 14.43 1.29
CA GLY A 305 36.74 15.63 0.55
C GLY A 305 36.63 15.50 -0.98
N SER A 306 35.70 14.69 -1.49
CA SER A 306 35.55 14.40 -2.91
C SER A 306 35.33 15.62 -3.80
N THR A 307 34.54 16.61 -3.36
CA THR A 307 34.30 17.84 -4.12
C THR A 307 35.59 18.62 -4.39
N GLU A 308 36.45 18.78 -3.37
CA GLU A 308 37.74 19.48 -3.51
C GLU A 308 38.73 18.69 -4.37
N ARG A 309 38.62 17.36 -4.37
CA ARG A 309 39.48 16.48 -5.17
C ARG A 309 39.05 16.47 -6.64
N ASN A 310 37.75 16.43 -6.91
CA ASN A 310 37.20 16.56 -8.25
C ASN A 310 37.64 17.90 -8.91
N ALA A 311 37.50 19.01 -8.18
CA ALA A 311 37.93 20.33 -8.65
C ALA A 311 39.43 20.41 -9.02
N ARG A 312 40.28 19.61 -8.39
CA ARG A 312 41.74 19.56 -8.67
C ARG A 312 42.12 18.64 -9.83
N LEU A 313 41.42 17.51 -9.99
CA LEU A 313 41.75 16.50 -10.99
C LEU A 313 41.11 16.77 -12.36
N GLY A 314 40.03 17.56 -12.38
CA GLY A 314 39.19 17.70 -13.57
C GLY A 314 38.39 16.43 -13.86
N ASP A 315 37.42 16.55 -14.78
CA ASP A 315 36.41 15.50 -15.00
C ASP A 315 37.01 14.15 -15.44
N GLU A 316 38.04 14.15 -16.27
CA GLU A 316 38.69 12.90 -16.74
C GLU A 316 39.46 12.20 -15.62
N GLY A 317 40.33 12.92 -14.90
CA GLY A 317 41.07 12.37 -13.77
C GLY A 317 40.18 11.95 -12.61
N TRP A 318 39.02 12.61 -12.43
CA TRP A 318 38.01 12.21 -11.45
C TRP A 318 37.31 10.92 -11.85
N ARG A 319 36.97 10.73 -13.14
CA ARG A 319 36.37 9.48 -13.63
C ARG A 319 37.31 8.29 -13.43
N ASP A 320 38.59 8.42 -13.79
CA ASP A 320 39.57 7.33 -13.61
C ASP A 320 39.72 6.95 -12.13
N LEU A 321 39.71 7.95 -11.24
CA LEU A 321 39.75 7.73 -9.80
C LEU A 321 38.49 7.02 -9.30
N LEU A 322 37.30 7.41 -9.78
CA LEU A 322 36.05 6.76 -9.43
C LEU A 322 35.99 5.31 -9.91
N ASP A 323 36.47 5.02 -11.12
CA ASP A 323 36.51 3.66 -11.64
C ASP A 323 37.42 2.77 -10.79
N GLN A 324 38.59 3.28 -10.39
CA GLN A 324 39.49 2.59 -9.47
C GLN A 324 38.85 2.39 -8.08
N HIS A 325 38.19 3.42 -7.56
CA HIS A 325 37.47 3.37 -6.29
C HIS A 325 36.38 2.29 -6.31
N HIS A 326 35.51 2.33 -7.32
CA HIS A 326 34.40 1.39 -7.49
C HIS A 326 34.89 -0.04 -7.62
N ALA A 327 35.97 -0.27 -8.37
CA ALA A 327 36.55 -1.60 -8.54
C ALA A 327 37.06 -2.19 -7.22
N VAL A 328 37.71 -1.38 -6.37
CA VAL A 328 38.18 -1.81 -5.05
C VAL A 328 37.01 -2.11 -4.12
N VAL A 329 36.01 -1.22 -4.05
CA VAL A 329 34.83 -1.41 -3.20
C VAL A 329 34.09 -2.69 -3.59
N ARG A 330 33.77 -2.89 -4.87
CA ARG A 330 33.07 -4.08 -5.35
C ARG A 330 33.82 -5.37 -5.08
N ARG A 331 35.16 -5.36 -5.21
CA ARG A 331 35.99 -6.52 -4.89
C ARG A 331 35.92 -6.89 -3.42
N GLU A 332 36.02 -5.92 -2.51
CA GLU A 332 35.92 -6.21 -1.08
C GLU A 332 34.49 -6.59 -0.69
N LEU A 333 33.45 -5.95 -1.25
CA LEU A 333 32.06 -6.38 -1.06
C LEU A 333 31.89 -7.87 -1.44
N ALA A 334 32.35 -8.27 -2.63
CA ALA A 334 32.29 -9.67 -3.04
C ALA A 334 33.06 -10.61 -2.09
N ARG A 335 34.26 -10.21 -1.66
CA ARG A 335 35.10 -10.98 -0.73
C ARG A 335 34.41 -11.23 0.62
N PHE A 336 33.73 -10.22 1.15
CA PHE A 336 33.05 -10.28 2.45
C PHE A 336 31.56 -10.64 2.35
N ARG A 337 31.09 -11.05 1.16
CA ARG A 337 29.69 -11.40 0.87
C ARG A 337 28.70 -10.27 1.14
N GLY A 338 29.12 -9.03 0.87
CA GLY A 338 28.24 -7.87 0.85
C GLY A 338 27.46 -7.79 -0.46
N GLN A 339 26.20 -7.36 -0.37
CA GLN A 339 25.37 -7.05 -1.53
C GLN A 339 25.35 -5.54 -1.75
N GLU A 340 25.84 -5.08 -2.91
CA GLU A 340 25.67 -3.69 -3.36
C GLU A 340 24.18 -3.44 -3.61
N ILE A 341 23.64 -2.38 -3.02
CA ILE A 341 22.23 -1.96 -3.20
C ILE A 341 22.16 -0.77 -4.15
N SER A 342 23.00 0.25 -3.94
CA SER A 342 23.06 1.42 -4.82
C SER A 342 24.40 2.13 -4.71
N THR A 343 24.74 2.86 -5.77
CA THR A 343 25.93 3.71 -5.84
C THR A 343 25.51 5.12 -6.28
N SER A 344 26.02 6.15 -5.60
CA SER A 344 25.71 7.56 -5.83
C SER A 344 26.99 8.39 -5.89
N GLY A 345 27.54 8.57 -7.10
CA GLY A 345 28.83 9.24 -7.29
C GLY A 345 29.99 8.41 -6.71
N ASP A 346 30.60 8.91 -5.65
CA ASP A 346 31.62 8.26 -4.83
C ASP A 346 31.05 7.45 -3.65
N GLY A 347 29.75 7.58 -3.37
CA GLY A 347 29.09 6.88 -2.28
C GLY A 347 28.61 5.47 -2.64
N PHE A 348 28.82 4.50 -1.75
CA PHE A 348 28.22 3.16 -1.84
C PHE A 348 27.27 2.90 -0.68
N PHE A 349 26.17 2.22 -0.99
CA PHE A 349 25.27 1.60 -0.02
C PHE A 349 25.23 0.09 -0.26
N ALA A 350 25.60 -0.68 0.75
CA ALA A 350 25.61 -2.13 0.72
C ALA A 350 24.98 -2.73 1.97
N THR A 351 24.57 -4.01 1.88
CA THR A 351 24.04 -4.78 3.00
C THR A 351 24.79 -6.09 3.22
N PHE A 352 24.75 -6.55 4.47
CA PHE A 352 25.35 -7.79 4.92
C PHE A 352 24.38 -8.53 5.83
N ASP A 353 24.43 -9.86 5.77
CA ASP A 353 23.77 -10.81 6.66
C ASP A 353 24.52 -11.00 7.99
N GLY A 354 25.53 -10.16 8.31
CA GLY A 354 26.17 -10.18 9.61
C GLY A 354 27.12 -8.99 9.87
N PRO A 355 27.09 -8.40 11.08
CA PRO A 355 27.78 -7.14 11.35
C PRO A 355 29.31 -7.26 11.36
N ALA A 356 29.87 -8.39 11.81
CA ALA A 356 31.33 -8.57 11.81
C ALA A 356 31.93 -8.59 10.39
N ARG A 357 31.20 -9.16 9.42
CA ARG A 357 31.60 -9.14 8.00
C ARG A 357 31.58 -7.72 7.44
N ALA A 358 30.51 -6.99 7.73
CA ALA A 358 30.37 -5.60 7.29
C ALA A 358 31.50 -4.72 7.82
N VAL A 359 31.83 -4.83 9.12
CA VAL A 359 32.94 -4.06 9.73
C VAL A 359 34.29 -4.43 9.10
N ARG A 360 34.58 -5.72 8.92
CA ARG A 360 35.81 -6.18 8.28
C ARG A 360 35.92 -5.72 6.83
N CYS A 361 34.79 -5.71 6.11
CA CYS A 361 34.72 -5.16 4.75
C CYS A 361 35.01 -3.67 4.73
N ALA A 362 34.41 -2.88 5.61
CA ALA A 362 34.62 -1.44 5.68
C ALA A 362 36.09 -1.09 5.98
N VAL A 363 36.72 -1.83 6.90
CA VAL A 363 38.15 -1.67 7.20
C VAL A 363 39.03 -2.08 6.01
N ALA A 364 38.73 -3.18 5.34
CA ALA A 364 39.47 -3.60 4.14
C ALA A 364 39.36 -2.59 3.00
N ILE A 365 38.17 -2.03 2.76
CA ILE A 365 37.94 -0.97 1.77
C ILE A 365 38.81 0.24 2.09
N ARG A 366 38.77 0.72 3.34
CA ARG A 366 39.59 1.84 3.81
C ARG A 366 41.08 1.59 3.57
N ASP A 367 41.60 0.45 4.02
CA ASP A 367 43.04 0.18 3.97
C ASP A 367 43.54 0.02 2.53
N GLN A 368 42.75 -0.62 1.66
CA GLN A 368 43.09 -0.77 0.25
C GLN A 368 43.06 0.58 -0.50
N LEU A 369 42.03 1.39 -0.30
CA LEU A 369 41.90 2.69 -0.97
C LEU A 369 42.96 3.68 -0.48
N ARG A 370 43.34 3.60 0.80
CA ARG A 370 44.42 4.42 1.36
C ARG A 370 45.76 4.17 0.68
N ALA A 371 46.03 2.93 0.24
CA ALA A 371 47.23 2.61 -0.55
C ALA A 371 47.25 3.32 -1.92
N TYR A 372 46.09 3.70 -2.45
CA TYR A 372 45.93 4.52 -3.65
C TYR A 372 45.82 6.03 -3.33
N GLY A 373 46.06 6.43 -2.08
CA GLY A 373 45.93 7.81 -1.62
C GLY A 373 44.47 8.29 -1.59
N ILE A 374 43.49 7.39 -1.49
CA ILE A 374 42.07 7.70 -1.36
C ILE A 374 41.64 7.46 0.08
N GLU A 375 41.32 8.52 0.80
CA GLU A 375 40.76 8.43 2.14
C GLU A 375 39.24 8.35 2.04
N VAL A 376 38.67 7.30 2.64
CA VAL A 376 37.21 7.10 2.70
C VAL A 376 36.72 7.22 4.13
N ARG A 377 35.44 7.55 4.27
CA ARG A 377 34.70 7.48 5.51
C ARG A 377 33.63 6.41 5.40
N ALA A 378 33.34 5.72 6.50
CA ALA A 378 32.34 4.66 6.51
C ALA A 378 31.47 4.68 7.77
N GLY A 379 30.22 4.25 7.63
CA GLY A 379 29.28 4.10 8.73
C GLY A 379 28.50 2.80 8.65
N LEU A 380 28.32 2.16 9.80
CA LEU A 380 27.62 0.88 9.93
C LEU A 380 26.49 0.94 10.97
N HIS A 381 25.38 0.30 10.63
CA HIS A 381 24.28 0.05 11.55
C HIS A 381 23.64 -1.31 11.28
N THR A 382 23.09 -1.95 12.32
CA THR A 382 22.30 -3.18 12.18
C THR A 382 20.91 -2.94 12.74
N GLY A 383 19.89 -3.24 11.96
CA GLY A 383 18.49 -3.05 12.34
C GLY A 383 17.54 -3.69 11.33
N GLU A 384 16.25 -3.61 11.63
CA GLU A 384 15.22 -4.07 10.70
C GLU A 384 15.15 -3.13 9.49
N CYS A 385 15.19 -3.74 8.32
CA CYS A 385 15.17 -3.08 7.03
C CYS A 385 13.97 -3.55 6.24
N GLU A 386 13.33 -2.63 5.51
CA GLU A 386 12.20 -2.93 4.63
C GLU A 386 12.70 -3.18 3.20
N ARG A 387 12.35 -4.32 2.62
CA ARG A 387 12.68 -4.65 1.23
C ARG A 387 11.71 -3.92 0.30
N MET A 388 12.25 -3.22 -0.68
CA MET A 388 11.51 -2.43 -1.68
C MET A 388 12.00 -2.82 -3.08
N GLY A 389 11.57 -3.98 -3.57
CA GLY A 389 12.10 -4.59 -4.81
C GLY A 389 13.57 -5.00 -4.65
N ASP A 390 14.44 -4.43 -5.49
CA ASP A 390 15.91 -4.60 -5.42
C ASP A 390 16.58 -3.66 -4.42
N ASN A 391 15.82 -2.73 -3.82
CA ASN A 391 16.33 -1.76 -2.84
C ASN A 391 15.91 -2.12 -1.41
N ILE A 392 16.56 -1.46 -0.45
CA ILE A 392 16.31 -1.63 0.98
C ILE A 392 16.11 -0.25 1.61
N GLY A 393 15.05 -0.10 2.40
CA GLY A 393 14.66 1.12 3.08
C GLY A 393 14.44 0.93 4.59
N GLY A 394 13.88 1.96 5.21
CA GLY A 394 13.51 1.97 6.63
C GLY A 394 14.49 2.71 7.52
N LEU A 395 14.15 2.78 8.81
CA LEU A 395 14.88 3.58 9.80
C LEU A 395 16.34 3.14 9.96
N ALA A 396 16.62 1.84 9.83
CA ALA A 396 17.98 1.30 9.91
C ALA A 396 18.91 1.87 8.81
N VAL A 397 18.40 2.06 7.59
CA VAL A 397 19.14 2.66 6.47
C VAL A 397 19.47 4.12 6.77
N ASN A 398 18.50 4.87 7.30
CA ASN A 398 18.70 6.26 7.71
C ASN A 398 19.76 6.37 8.82
N ILE A 399 19.68 5.53 9.86
CA ILE A 399 20.67 5.51 10.94
C ILE A 399 22.07 5.23 10.39
N GLY A 400 22.24 4.21 9.54
CA GLY A 400 23.53 3.86 8.93
C GLY A 400 24.14 5.02 8.14
N SER A 401 23.34 5.70 7.32
CA SER A 401 23.78 6.88 6.55
C SER A 401 24.19 8.04 7.48
N ARG A 402 23.48 8.26 8.58
CA ARG A 402 23.82 9.30 9.57
C ARG A 402 25.07 8.96 10.35
N VAL A 403 25.28 7.70 10.72
CA VAL A 403 26.54 7.23 11.32
C VAL A 403 27.72 7.46 10.37
N ALA A 404 27.55 7.21 9.07
CA ALA A 404 28.60 7.47 8.07
C ALA A 404 28.91 8.97 7.92
N SER A 405 27.89 9.82 8.05
CA SER A 405 28.06 11.27 7.96
C SER A 405 28.87 11.87 9.11
N LEU A 406 28.91 11.19 10.26
CA LEU A 406 29.74 11.58 11.42
C LEU A 406 31.21 11.18 11.28
N ALA A 407 31.53 10.30 10.33
CA ALA A 407 32.87 9.75 10.16
C ALA A 407 33.80 10.76 9.45
N GLY A 408 34.98 10.99 10.03
CA GLY A 408 36.07 11.72 9.40
C GLY A 408 36.80 10.91 8.33
N ALA A 409 37.78 11.53 7.67
CA ALA A 409 38.65 10.86 6.70
C ALA A 409 39.38 9.66 7.34
N GLY A 410 39.24 8.48 6.76
CA GLY A 410 39.83 7.23 7.27
C GLY A 410 39.07 6.62 8.46
N GLU A 411 37.97 7.22 8.91
CA GLU A 411 37.19 6.67 10.03
C GLU A 411 36.14 5.66 9.55
N VAL A 412 36.02 4.57 10.31
CA VAL A 412 34.91 3.61 10.21
C VAL A 412 34.12 3.71 11.51
N LEU A 413 32.90 4.22 11.43
CA LEU A 413 32.01 4.38 12.59
C LEU A 413 30.90 3.33 12.60
N ALA A 414 30.44 2.97 13.79
CA ALA A 414 29.40 1.98 14.01
C ALA A 414 28.46 2.40 15.15
N SER A 415 27.18 2.10 15.00
CA SER A 415 26.21 2.20 16.10
C SER A 415 26.50 1.22 17.25
N SER A 416 25.96 1.47 18.44
CA SER A 416 25.98 0.53 19.58
C SER A 416 25.53 -0.87 19.21
N THR A 417 24.46 -1.00 18.42
CA THR A 417 23.91 -2.30 17.99
C THR A 417 24.94 -3.13 17.22
N VAL A 418 25.74 -2.52 16.34
CA VAL A 418 26.83 -3.22 15.64
C VAL A 418 27.89 -3.67 16.64
N LYS A 419 28.33 -2.78 17.54
CA LYS A 419 29.35 -3.10 18.56
C LYS A 419 28.90 -4.22 19.49
N ASP A 420 27.62 -4.29 19.83
CA ASP A 420 27.08 -5.33 20.72
C ASP A 420 26.94 -6.68 20.00
N LEU A 421 26.49 -6.68 18.74
CA LEU A 421 26.31 -7.90 17.94
C LEU A 421 27.62 -8.52 17.44
N VAL A 422 28.74 -7.81 17.51
CA VAL A 422 30.07 -8.33 17.16
C VAL A 422 30.92 -8.70 18.37
N SER A 423 30.32 -8.78 19.56
CA SER A 423 31.02 -9.26 20.76
C SER A 423 31.64 -10.65 20.51
N GLY A 424 32.91 -10.83 20.89
CA GLY A 424 33.66 -12.06 20.66
C GLY A 424 34.29 -12.20 19.26
N SER A 425 34.08 -11.24 18.35
CA SER A 425 34.64 -11.29 16.99
C SER A 425 36.09 -10.77 16.87
N GLY A 426 36.68 -10.27 17.96
CA GLY A 426 38.02 -9.65 17.99
C GLY A 426 38.06 -8.18 17.54
N ILE A 427 36.92 -7.59 17.16
CA ILE A 427 36.83 -6.19 16.73
C ILE A 427 36.84 -5.27 17.96
N VAL A 428 37.71 -4.25 17.93
CA VAL A 428 37.89 -3.28 19.01
C VAL A 428 37.28 -1.94 18.62
N PHE A 429 36.65 -1.27 19.58
CA PHE A 429 35.94 -0.02 19.39
C PHE A 429 36.37 1.05 20.39
N ASP A 430 36.52 2.28 19.92
CA ASP A 430 36.64 3.48 20.76
C ASP A 430 35.27 4.17 20.82
N ASP A 431 34.83 4.54 22.03
CA ASP A 431 33.58 5.28 22.22
C ASP A 431 33.72 6.72 21.71
N ARG A 432 32.77 7.17 20.87
CA ARG A 432 32.68 8.54 20.34
C ARG A 432 31.54 9.33 20.98
N GLY A 433 30.91 8.79 22.02
CA GLY A 433 29.87 9.44 22.80
C GLY A 433 28.47 9.33 22.17
N LEU A 434 27.54 10.08 22.76
CA LEU A 434 26.15 10.20 22.30
C LEU A 434 26.05 11.28 21.23
N HIS A 435 25.26 11.01 20.19
CA HIS A 435 24.99 11.91 19.07
C HIS A 435 23.49 11.94 18.78
N GLU A 436 22.95 13.12 18.50
CA GLU A 436 21.64 13.26 17.90
C GLU A 436 21.76 13.11 16.38
N LEU A 437 21.05 12.14 15.81
CA LEU A 437 21.09 11.89 14.37
C LEU A 437 19.89 12.60 13.71
N LYS A 438 20.16 13.44 12.71
CA LYS A 438 19.12 14.21 12.01
C LYS A 438 17.99 13.30 11.51
N GLY A 439 16.78 13.52 12.05
CA GLY A 439 15.55 12.81 11.66
C GLY A 439 15.38 11.44 12.31
N VAL A 440 16.20 11.08 13.30
CA VAL A 440 16.08 9.84 14.07
C VAL A 440 15.79 10.20 15.54
N PRO A 441 14.71 9.67 16.14
CA PRO A 441 14.40 9.92 17.55
C PRO A 441 15.50 9.39 18.49
N GLY A 442 15.75 10.13 19.58
CA GLY A 442 16.63 9.73 20.68
C GLY A 442 18.12 10.02 20.45
N GLU A 443 18.92 9.75 21.48
CA GLU A 443 20.38 9.87 21.43
C GLU A 443 21.01 8.52 21.06
N TRP A 444 21.98 8.55 20.15
CA TRP A 444 22.62 7.37 19.61
C TRP A 444 24.10 7.34 19.98
N ARG A 445 24.53 6.27 20.65
CA ARG A 445 25.95 6.09 20.96
C ARG A 445 26.69 5.54 19.75
N VAL A 446 27.74 6.23 19.34
CA VAL A 446 28.54 5.90 18.15
C VAL A 446 29.94 5.49 18.58
N PHE A 447 30.51 4.52 17.86
CA PHE A 447 31.82 3.96 18.14
C PHE A 447 32.70 4.03 16.89
N ARG A 448 33.99 4.29 17.07
CA ARG A 448 34.99 4.17 16.00
C ARG A 448 35.63 2.78 16.07
N VAL A 449 35.76 2.12 14.93
CA VAL A 449 36.49 0.84 14.83
C VAL A 449 37.98 1.11 14.98
N ALA A 450 38.58 0.63 16.07
CA ALA A 450 39.99 0.80 16.40
C ALA A 450 40.88 -0.34 15.87
N GLY A 451 40.32 -1.54 15.68
CA GLY A 451 41.03 -2.72 15.16
C GLY A 451 40.08 -3.87 14.82
N VAL A 452 40.52 -4.79 13.93
CA VAL A 452 39.75 -5.96 13.46
C VAL A 452 40.58 -7.24 13.43
#